data_AF-A0A553PZU8-F1
#
_entry.id   AF-A0A553PZU8-F1
#
_cell.length_a   1.000
_cell.length_b   1.000
_cell.length_c   1.000
_cell.angle_alpha   90.00
_cell.angle_beta   90.00
_cell.angle_gamma   90.00
#
_symmetry.space_group_name_H-M   'P 1'
#
loop_
_entity.id
_entity.type
_entity.pdbx_description
1 polymer ?
#
loop_
_entity_poly.entity_id
_entity_poly.type
_entity_poly.pdbx_seq_one_letter_code
_entity_poly.pdbx_strand_id
1 'polypeptide(L)'
;MLLVYNCILSFLESIYRRGARRWRKLYRVNGHLFQAKRFNRKAYCGHCSERIWGLGRQGYKCINCKLLVHKRCHKLVPLTCQRHMA
;
A
#
# COMPACT_ATOMS: atom_id res chain seq x y z
N MET A 1 22.08 38.86 -21.76
CA MET A 1 21.77 38.96 -20.31
C MET A 1 20.30 38.66 -20.01
N LEU A 2 19.32 39.35 -20.61
CA LEU A 2 17.88 39.14 -20.31
C LEU A 2 17.27 37.82 -20.83
N LEU A 3 17.74 37.27 -21.97
CA LEU A 3 17.23 36.01 -22.51
C LEU A 3 17.61 34.78 -21.66
N VAL A 4 18.74 34.84 -20.95
CA VAL A 4 19.20 33.76 -20.05
C VAL A 4 18.36 33.69 -18.78
N TYR A 5 17.96 34.85 -18.23
CA TYR A 5 17.05 34.93 -17.09
C TYR A 5 15.66 34.36 -17.40
N ASN A 6 15.12 34.62 -18.59
CA ASN A 6 13.83 34.07 -19.02
C ASN A 6 13.88 32.54 -19.22
N CYS A 7 15.02 32.00 -19.65
CA CYS A 7 15.25 30.55 -19.77
C CYS A 7 15.35 29.87 -18.38
N ILE A 8 16.01 30.53 -17.42
CA ILE A 8 16.11 30.02 -16.02
C ILE A 8 14.75 30.10 -15.31
N LEU A 9 13.97 31.16 -15.52
CA LEU A 9 12.64 31.31 -14.91
C LEU A 9 11.65 30.26 -15.42
N SER A 10 11.67 29.97 -16.72
CA SER A 10 10.86 28.90 -17.33
C SER A 10 11.33 27.49 -16.90
N PHE A 11 12.63 27.30 -16.65
CA PHE A 11 13.15 26.07 -16.06
C PHE A 11 12.69 25.86 -14.60
N LEU A 12 12.64 26.93 -13.79
CA LEU A 12 12.18 26.88 -12.39
C LEU A 12 10.66 26.62 -12.27
N GLU A 13 9.83 27.08 -13.20
CA GLU A 13 8.39 26.73 -13.23
C GLU A 13 8.14 25.25 -13.56
N SER A 14 9.00 24.62 -14.37
CA SER A 14 8.88 23.21 -14.77
C SER A 14 9.08 22.19 -13.64
N ILE A 15 9.67 22.62 -12.50
CA ILE A 15 10.11 21.73 -11.42
C ILE A 15 8.98 21.41 -10.42
N TYR A 16 7.86 22.15 -10.40
CA TYR A 16 6.80 21.91 -9.43
C TYR A 16 5.91 20.71 -9.82
N ARG A 17 6.33 19.49 -9.45
CA ARG A 17 5.51 18.26 -9.44
C ARG A 17 4.44 18.28 -8.33
N ARG A 18 3.46 19.18 -8.43
CA ARG A 18 2.33 19.37 -7.49
C ARG A 18 1.31 18.25 -7.77
N GLY A 19 1.32 17.15 -7.01
CA GLY A 19 0.25 16.13 -7.13
C GLY A 19 0.63 14.65 -7.08
N ALA A 20 1.91 14.28 -6.92
CA ALA A 20 2.31 12.88 -6.85
C ALA A 20 1.97 12.16 -5.52
N ARG A 21 1.19 12.79 -4.61
CA ARG A 21 0.73 12.14 -3.37
C ARG A 21 -0.45 11.22 -3.64
N ARG A 22 -0.15 9.96 -3.94
CA ARG A 22 -1.17 8.90 -4.06
C ARG A 22 -1.60 8.42 -2.68
N TRP A 23 -2.76 8.87 -2.21
CA TRP A 23 -3.36 8.37 -0.97
C TRP A 23 -3.55 6.85 -1.02
N ARG A 24 -3.10 6.15 0.03
CA ARG A 24 -3.24 4.70 0.13
C ARG A 24 -4.62 4.36 0.68
N LYS A 25 -5.52 3.85 -0.18
CA LYS A 25 -6.84 3.34 0.22
C LYS A 25 -6.70 2.23 1.26
N LEU A 26 -7.41 2.38 2.37
CA LEU A 26 -7.46 1.45 3.49
C LEU A 26 -8.81 0.72 3.51
N TYR A 27 -8.80 -0.54 3.92
CA TYR A 27 -9.99 -1.39 4.00
C TYR A 27 -10.15 -1.82 5.46
N ARG A 28 -11.25 -1.41 6.11
CA ARG A 28 -11.54 -1.80 7.50
C ARG A 28 -12.47 -3.01 7.48
N VAL A 29 -12.00 -4.15 7.99
CA VAL A 29 -12.76 -5.40 8.05
C VAL A 29 -12.42 -6.14 9.33
N ASN A 30 -13.43 -6.58 10.10
CA ASN A 30 -13.26 -7.43 11.29
C ASN A 30 -12.22 -6.88 12.28
N GLY A 31 -12.24 -5.56 12.53
CA GLY A 31 -11.28 -4.88 13.43
C GLY A 31 -9.89 -4.61 12.83
N HIS A 32 -9.57 -5.15 11.65
CA HIS A 32 -8.31 -4.91 10.96
C HIS A 32 -8.37 -3.71 10.01
N LEU A 33 -7.21 -3.04 9.85
CA LEU A 33 -7.01 -1.98 8.87
C LEU A 33 -6.09 -2.47 7.75
N PHE A 34 -6.67 -3.02 6.70
CA PHE A 34 -5.98 -3.66 5.59
C PHE A 34 -5.52 -2.65 4.53
N GLN A 35 -4.27 -2.78 4.10
CA GLN A 35 -3.68 -2.02 3.01
C GLN A 35 -3.24 -2.96 1.88
N ALA A 36 -3.61 -2.63 0.65
CA ALA A 36 -3.21 -3.42 -0.52
C ALA A 36 -1.69 -3.30 -0.73
N LYS A 37 -0.99 -4.44 -0.77
CA LYS A 37 0.48 -4.49 -0.89
C LYS A 37 0.91 -5.53 -1.93
N ARG A 38 2.08 -5.28 -2.53
CA ARG A 38 2.80 -6.31 -3.31
C ARG A 38 3.59 -7.18 -2.33
N PHE A 39 3.57 -8.48 -2.55
CA PHE A 39 4.26 -9.43 -1.68
C PHE A 39 5.41 -10.12 -2.39
N ASN A 40 6.41 -10.50 -1.61
CA ASN A 40 7.54 -11.31 -2.10
C ASN A 40 7.15 -12.80 -2.15
N ARG A 41 8.05 -13.64 -2.67
CA ARG A 41 7.81 -15.09 -2.84
C ARG A 41 7.52 -15.83 -1.53
N LYS A 42 7.88 -15.27 -0.37
CA LYS A 42 7.74 -15.89 0.96
C LYS A 42 6.46 -15.47 1.71
N ALA A 43 5.49 -14.85 1.04
CA ALA A 43 4.24 -14.43 1.70
C ALA A 43 3.17 -15.53 1.66
N TYR A 44 2.70 -15.92 2.84
CA TYR A 44 1.60 -16.86 3.03
C TYR A 44 0.38 -16.16 3.64
N CYS A 45 -0.81 -16.60 3.26
CA CYS A 45 -2.06 -16.08 3.76
C CYS A 45 -2.34 -16.66 5.15
N GLY A 46 -2.57 -15.83 6.16
CA GLY A 46 -2.89 -16.28 7.52
C GLY A 46 -4.30 -16.89 7.68
N HIS A 47 -5.10 -16.97 6.61
CA HIS A 47 -6.42 -17.61 6.63
C HIS A 47 -6.43 -18.97 5.94
N CYS A 48 -5.97 -19.06 4.68
CA CYS A 48 -5.95 -20.33 3.94
C CYS A 48 -4.58 -21.01 3.91
N SER A 49 -3.56 -20.43 4.56
CA SER A 49 -2.18 -20.95 4.60
C SER A 49 -1.50 -21.15 3.24
N GLU A 50 -2.11 -20.69 2.15
CA GLU A 50 -1.53 -20.73 0.80
C GLU A 50 -0.66 -19.50 0.50
N ARG A 51 0.25 -19.64 -0.45
CA ARG A 51 1.11 -18.55 -0.93
C ARG A 51 0.26 -17.43 -1.57
N ILE A 52 0.62 -16.17 -1.33
CA ILE A 52 0.02 -15.01 -1.98
C ILE A 52 0.81 -14.66 -3.24
N TRP A 53 0.38 -15.15 -4.40
CA TRP A 53 1.05 -14.97 -5.69
C TRP A 53 0.16 -14.20 -6.70
N GLY A 54 0.72 -13.86 -7.86
CA GLY A 54 0.07 -13.09 -8.91
C GLY A 54 0.72 -11.73 -9.19
N LEU A 55 0.26 -11.05 -10.24
CA LEU A 55 0.78 -9.74 -10.67
C LEU A 55 0.15 -8.59 -9.87
N GLY A 56 0.89 -7.49 -9.73
CA GLY A 56 0.38 -6.27 -9.10
C GLY A 56 0.25 -6.38 -7.57
N ARG A 57 -0.79 -5.81 -6.97
CA ARG A 57 -1.07 -5.92 -5.52
C ARG A 57 -1.91 -7.17 -5.30
N GLN A 58 -1.27 -8.29 -4.96
CA GLN A 58 -1.92 -9.60 -4.83
C GLN A 58 -2.77 -9.79 -3.55
N GLY A 59 -2.52 -9.02 -2.50
CA GLY A 59 -3.30 -9.14 -1.26
C GLY A 59 -3.22 -7.93 -0.35
N TYR A 60 -3.67 -8.14 0.88
CA TYR A 60 -3.76 -7.15 1.93
C TYR A 60 -2.81 -7.45 3.08
N LYS A 61 -2.24 -6.38 3.66
CA LYS A 61 -1.50 -6.43 4.92
C LYS A 61 -2.20 -5.55 5.93
N CYS A 62 -2.51 -6.08 7.12
CA CYS A 62 -3.02 -5.25 8.20
C CYS A 62 -1.92 -4.31 8.72
N ILE A 63 -2.26 -3.03 8.90
CA ILE A 63 -1.32 -2.02 9.39
C ILE A 63 -0.94 -2.28 10.85
N ASN A 64 -1.89 -2.81 11.65
CA ASN A 64 -1.75 -2.98 13.08
C ASN A 64 -1.06 -4.31 13.41
N CYS A 65 -1.69 -5.45 13.10
CA CYS A 65 -1.19 -6.78 13.45
C CYS A 65 -0.24 -7.41 12.42
N LYS A 66 0.01 -6.73 11.28
CA LYS A 66 0.85 -7.24 10.17
C LYS A 66 0.36 -8.53 9.49
N LEU A 67 -0.83 -9.02 9.82
CA LEU A 67 -1.47 -10.17 9.16
C LEU A 67 -1.52 -9.98 7.64
N LEU A 68 -1.11 -11.02 6.91
CA LEU A 68 -1.11 -11.07 5.45
C LEU A 68 -2.27 -11.95 4.98
N VAL A 69 -3.08 -11.45 4.04
CA VAL A 69 -4.21 -12.20 3.48
C VAL A 69 -4.39 -11.94 1.99
N HIS A 70 -4.94 -12.91 1.25
CA HIS A 70 -5.40 -12.66 -0.11
C HIS A 70 -6.56 -11.65 -0.14
N LYS A 71 -6.82 -11.10 -1.33
CA LYS A 71 -8.00 -10.26 -1.55
C LYS A 71 -9.32 -11.00 -1.32
N ARG A 72 -9.39 -12.31 -1.57
CA ARG A 72 -10.60 -13.10 -1.28
C ARG A 72 -10.76 -13.41 0.21
N CYS A 73 -9.64 -13.64 0.91
CA CYS A 73 -9.65 -14.13 2.29
C CYS A 73 -9.88 -13.03 3.34
N HIS A 74 -9.67 -11.76 3.03
CA HIS A 74 -9.75 -10.68 4.05
C HIS A 74 -11.12 -10.55 4.76
N LYS A 75 -12.20 -11.01 4.13
CA LYS A 75 -13.55 -11.03 4.74
C LYS A 75 -13.78 -12.21 5.68
N LEU A 76 -12.98 -13.26 5.56
CA LEU A 76 -13.11 -14.52 6.28
C LEU A 76 -12.22 -14.58 7.54
N VAL A 77 -11.42 -13.54 7.77
CA VAL A 77 -10.55 -13.44 8.95
C VAL A 77 -11.42 -13.22 10.20
N PRO A 78 -11.16 -13.88 11.34
CA PRO A 78 -11.89 -13.66 12.58
C PRO A 78 -11.79 -12.20 13.09
N LEU A 79 -12.70 -11.82 14.00
CA LEU A 79 -12.93 -10.44 14.48
C LEU A 79 -11.78 -9.83 15.34
N THR A 80 -10.67 -10.54 15.55
CA THR A 80 -9.67 -10.18 16.56
C THR A 80 -8.38 -9.61 15.94
N CYS A 81 -8.36 -8.30 15.73
CA CYS A 81 -7.11 -7.60 15.43
C CYS A 81 -6.26 -7.42 16.69
N GLN A 82 -5.51 -8.45 17.07
CA GLN A 82 -4.49 -8.33 18.11
C GLN A 82 -3.30 -7.55 17.55
N ARG A 83 -3.16 -6.28 17.97
CA ARG A 83 -2.01 -5.46 17.62
C ARG A 83 -0.78 -6.16 18.20
N HIS A 84 0.06 -6.76 17.34
CA HIS A 84 1.37 -7.24 17.74
C HIS A 84 2.17 -6.01 18.20
N MET A 85 2.20 -5.78 19.51
CA MET A 85 3.17 -4.92 20.16
C MET A 85 4.45 -5.76 20.20
N ALA A 86 5.37 -5.44 19.29
CA ALA A 86 6.76 -5.82 19.40
C ALA A 86 7.51 -4.60 19.92
#